data_AF-A0A2V9MVN3-F1
#
_entry.id   AF-A0A2V9MVN3-F1
#
_cell.length_a   1.000
_cell.length_b   1.000
_cell.length_c   1.000
_cell.angle_alpha   90.00
_cell.angle_beta   90.00
_cell.angle_gamma   90.00
#
_symmetry.space_group_name_H-M   'P 1'
#
loop_
_entity.id
_entity.type
_entity.pdbx_description
1 polymer ?
#
loop_
_entity_poly.entity_id
_entity_poly.type
_entity_poly.pdbx_seq_one_letter_code
_entity_poly.pdbx_strand_id
1 'polypeptide(L)'
;MKRWNTVNGLPPAQGLYDPAHEHDACGIGFVASIRGEQSHQIIEQGIQVLVNLTHRGACGCDPETGDGAGVLIQIPHKFFARECATLGFELPAPGEYAVGMTFLPVEKHPRLNCEGVLERIIREEGLTVLGWRDTPVNGDAIGRVARASQPYIQQIFVGRPAEMDEEAFERKLYV
;
A
#
# COMPACT_ATOMS: atom_id res chain seq x y z
N MET A 1 -8.05 -26.78 45.78
CA MET A 1 -8.53 -26.22 44.49
C MET A 1 -7.31 -25.71 43.72
N LYS A 2 -6.73 -26.51 42.81
CA LYS A 2 -5.61 -26.09 41.96
C LYS A 2 -6.17 -25.77 40.57
N ARG A 3 -6.18 -24.49 40.20
CA ARG A 3 -6.57 -24.06 38.85
C ARG A 3 -5.42 -24.39 37.89
N TRP A 4 -5.70 -25.23 36.92
CA TRP A 4 -4.86 -25.44 35.75
C TRP A 4 -5.19 -24.32 34.78
N ASN A 5 -4.29 -23.36 34.61
CA ASN A 5 -4.35 -22.37 33.53
C ASN A 5 -2.94 -22.17 33.00
N THR A 6 -2.47 -23.17 32.25
CA THR A 6 -1.39 -22.98 31.29
C THR A 6 -2.03 -23.16 29.92
N VAL A 7 -2.30 -22.04 29.26
CA VAL A 7 -2.57 -22.02 27.82
C VAL A 7 -1.25 -22.49 27.18
N ASN A 8 -1.26 -23.70 26.61
CA ASN A 8 -0.06 -24.37 26.09
C ASN A 8 0.69 -23.47 25.09
N GLY A 9 1.97 -23.18 25.36
CA GLY A 9 2.90 -22.55 24.42
C GLY A 9 3.23 -21.07 24.68
N LEU A 10 2.54 -20.38 25.58
CA LEU A 10 2.85 -18.98 25.92
C LEU A 10 3.84 -18.86 27.08
N PRO A 11 4.75 -17.86 27.07
CA PRO A 11 5.63 -17.60 28.21
C PRO A 11 4.81 -17.26 29.48
N PRO A 12 5.34 -17.53 30.68
CA PRO A 12 4.66 -17.13 31.92
C PRO A 12 4.63 -15.60 32.06
N ALA A 13 3.67 -15.09 32.84
CA ALA A 13 3.55 -13.66 33.11
C ALA A 13 4.87 -13.08 33.66
N GLN A 14 5.38 -12.01 33.04
CA GLN A 14 6.66 -11.38 33.39
C GLN A 14 6.63 -9.86 33.19
N GLY A 15 6.87 -9.10 34.25
CA GLY A 15 6.79 -7.63 34.18
C GLY A 15 5.35 -7.18 33.90
N LEU A 16 5.16 -6.39 32.84
CA LEU A 16 3.83 -5.97 32.36
C LEU A 16 3.17 -7.00 31.42
N TYR A 17 3.86 -8.09 31.09
CA TYR A 17 3.32 -9.15 30.24
C TYR A 17 2.38 -10.05 31.05
N ASP A 18 1.11 -10.12 30.64
CA ASP A 18 0.11 -11.08 31.11
C ASP A 18 -0.39 -11.91 29.91
N PRO A 19 -0.15 -13.24 29.90
CA PRO A 19 -0.60 -14.15 28.83
C PRO A 19 -2.11 -14.10 28.58
N ALA A 20 -2.92 -13.64 29.54
CA ALA A 20 -4.35 -13.46 29.37
C ALA A 20 -4.72 -12.33 28.39
N HIS A 21 -3.78 -11.42 28.09
CA HIS A 21 -3.92 -10.34 27.11
C HIS A 21 -3.24 -10.66 25.77
N GLU A 22 -2.70 -11.87 25.60
CA GLU A 22 -2.20 -12.32 24.31
C GLU A 22 -3.38 -12.55 23.37
N HIS A 23 -3.51 -11.68 22.38
CA HIS A 23 -4.54 -11.74 21.36
C HIS A 23 -3.90 -12.00 20.00
N ASP A 24 -4.58 -12.77 19.15
CA ASP A 24 -4.15 -12.94 17.77
C ASP A 24 -4.29 -11.60 17.02
N ALA A 25 -3.19 -10.87 16.91
CA ALA A 25 -3.08 -9.70 16.07
C ALA A 25 -2.74 -10.12 14.63
N CYS A 26 -3.25 -9.40 13.63
CA CYS A 26 -2.74 -9.53 12.27
C CYS A 26 -1.21 -9.39 12.26
N GLY A 27 -0.53 -10.22 11.48
CA GLY A 27 0.93 -10.18 11.37
C GLY A 27 1.42 -8.88 10.74
N ILE A 28 2.41 -8.24 11.35
CA ILE A 28 3.11 -7.07 10.79
C ILE A 28 4.61 -7.36 10.84
N GLY A 29 5.35 -6.88 9.84
CA GLY A 29 6.80 -6.83 9.89
C GLY A 29 7.31 -5.67 9.04
N PHE A 30 8.58 -5.31 9.27
CA PHE A 30 9.27 -4.28 8.50
C PHE A 30 10.68 -4.75 8.18
N VAL A 31 11.23 -4.25 7.08
CA VAL A 31 12.61 -4.50 6.65
C VAL A 31 13.22 -3.15 6.31
N ALA A 32 14.42 -2.89 6.83
CA ALA A 32 15.12 -1.63 6.59
C ALA A 32 16.61 -1.88 6.37
N SER A 33 17.21 -1.10 5.46
CA SER A 33 18.67 -1.04 5.34
C SER A 33 19.23 -0.07 6.37
N ILE A 34 20.03 -0.57 7.31
CA ILE A 34 20.69 0.25 8.35
C ILE A 34 21.60 1.31 7.71
N ARG A 35 22.13 1.04 6.51
CA ARG A 35 23.01 1.96 5.76
C ARG A 35 22.24 2.93 4.86
N GLY A 36 20.92 2.83 4.79
CA GLY A 36 20.08 3.65 3.91
C GLY A 36 20.17 3.26 2.43
N GLU A 37 20.73 2.10 2.11
CA GLU A 37 20.90 1.63 0.73
C GLU A 37 19.58 1.14 0.14
N GLN A 38 19.17 1.72 -1.00
CA GLN A 38 17.99 1.28 -1.75
C GLN A 38 18.31 0.00 -2.53
N SER A 39 17.57 -1.08 -2.28
CA SER A 39 17.75 -2.37 -2.97
C SER A 39 16.43 -3.10 -3.15
N HIS A 40 16.29 -3.80 -4.29
CA HIS A 40 15.15 -4.70 -4.53
C HIS A 40 15.09 -5.84 -3.51
N GLN A 41 16.23 -6.23 -2.94
CA GLN A 41 16.32 -7.26 -1.90
C GLN A 41 15.44 -6.92 -0.68
N ILE A 42 15.30 -5.65 -0.32
CA ILE A 42 14.44 -5.22 0.81
C ILE A 42 12.98 -5.52 0.51
N ILE A 43 12.57 -5.37 -0.76
CA ILE A 43 11.21 -5.67 -1.21
C ILE A 43 10.97 -7.19 -1.19
N GLU A 44 11.91 -7.98 -1.70
CA GLU A 44 11.85 -9.45 -1.64
C GLU A 44 11.74 -9.97 -0.21
N GLN A 45 12.53 -9.40 0.71
CA GLN A 45 12.45 -9.72 2.13
C GLN A 45 11.10 -9.32 2.74
N GLY A 46 10.55 -8.15 2.40
CA GLY A 46 9.21 -7.73 2.83
C GLY A 46 8.10 -8.67 2.34
N ILE A 47 8.19 -9.14 1.09
CA ILE A 47 7.28 -10.15 0.54
C ILE A 47 7.45 -11.48 1.29
N GLN A 48 8.69 -11.90 1.56
CA GLN A 48 8.95 -13.13 2.33
C GLN A 48 8.36 -13.07 3.74
N VAL A 49 8.36 -11.89 4.37
CA VAL A 49 7.66 -11.68 5.66
C VAL A 49 6.17 -11.96 5.51
N LEU A 50 5.50 -11.40 4.49
CA LEU A 50 4.08 -11.66 4.24
C LEU A 50 3.78 -13.16 4.01
N VAL A 51 4.63 -13.84 3.24
CA VAL A 51 4.53 -15.31 3.02
C VAL A 51 4.67 -16.07 4.34
N ASN A 52 5.59 -15.65 5.20
CA ASN A 52 5.78 -16.30 6.50
C ASN A 52 4.59 -16.03 7.45
N LEU A 53 3.87 -14.93 7.26
CA LEU A 53 2.70 -14.55 8.06
C LEU A 53 1.38 -15.16 7.58
N THR A 54 1.37 -15.95 6.49
CA THR A 54 0.16 -16.56 5.95
C THR A 54 -0.60 -17.41 6.98
N HIS A 55 0.10 -18.06 7.91
CA HIS A 55 -0.53 -18.84 8.99
C HIS A 55 -1.37 -18.00 9.98
N ARG A 56 -1.21 -16.67 9.95
CA ARG A 56 -1.98 -15.70 10.75
C ARG A 56 -3.05 -14.98 9.92
N GLY A 57 -3.17 -15.32 8.63
CA GLY A 57 -4.20 -14.79 7.77
C GLY A 57 -5.52 -15.51 8.03
N ALA A 58 -6.59 -14.75 8.27
CA ALA A 58 -7.93 -15.28 8.19
C ALA A 58 -8.31 -15.45 6.71
N CYS A 59 -8.94 -16.59 6.40
CA CYS A 59 -9.53 -16.89 5.11
C CYS A 59 -11.05 -16.89 5.27
N GLY A 60 -11.76 -16.29 4.31
CA GLY A 60 -13.21 -16.22 4.31
C GLY A 60 -13.88 -17.55 3.95
N CYS A 61 -15.16 -17.50 3.56
CA CYS A 61 -15.89 -18.67 3.06
C CYS A 61 -15.36 -19.22 1.73
N ASP A 62 -14.53 -18.44 1.04
CA ASP A 62 -13.74 -18.81 -0.13
C ASP A 62 -12.27 -18.97 0.31
N PRO A 63 -11.69 -20.18 0.25
CA PRO A 63 -10.33 -20.43 0.73
C PRO A 63 -9.25 -19.69 -0.07
N GLU A 64 -9.57 -19.20 -1.28
CA GLU A 64 -8.67 -18.40 -2.11
C GLU A 64 -8.82 -16.89 -1.85
N THR A 65 -9.73 -16.49 -0.95
CA THR A 65 -9.94 -15.11 -0.52
C THR A 65 -9.46 -14.93 0.91
N GLY A 66 -8.38 -14.15 1.08
CA GLY A 66 -7.93 -13.67 2.39
C GLY A 66 -8.50 -12.29 2.74
N ASP A 67 -8.45 -11.93 4.02
CA ASP A 67 -8.97 -10.64 4.50
C ASP A 67 -8.16 -9.42 4.02
N GLY A 68 -6.86 -9.59 3.77
CA GLY A 68 -6.02 -8.55 3.21
C GLY A 68 -4.53 -8.76 3.47
N ALA A 69 -3.70 -8.28 2.53
CA ALA A 69 -2.25 -8.18 2.67
C ALA A 69 -1.77 -6.95 1.91
N GLY A 70 -0.65 -6.37 2.34
CA GLY A 70 -0.10 -5.18 1.70
C GLY A 70 1.35 -4.94 2.09
N VAL A 71 2.06 -4.18 1.25
CA VAL A 71 3.41 -3.70 1.51
C VAL A 71 3.46 -2.21 1.23
N LEU A 72 4.00 -1.45 2.17
CA LEU A 72 4.30 -0.03 1.98
C LEU A 72 5.79 0.10 1.65
N ILE A 73 6.10 0.77 0.55
CA ILE A 73 7.47 0.98 0.06
C ILE A 73 7.68 2.45 -0.26
N GLN A 74 8.94 2.87 -0.33
CA GLN A 74 9.29 4.18 -0.88
C GLN A 74 8.93 4.24 -2.37
N ILE A 75 8.67 5.44 -2.89
CA ILE A 75 8.38 5.66 -4.31
C ILE A 75 9.56 5.13 -5.16
N PRO A 76 9.35 4.10 -6.01
CA PRO A 76 10.42 3.51 -6.81
C PRO A 76 10.70 4.37 -8.06
N HIS A 77 11.33 5.54 -7.88
CA HIS A 77 11.49 6.56 -8.94
C HIS A 77 12.05 6.02 -10.25
N LYS A 78 13.12 5.20 -10.23
CA LYS A 78 13.70 4.63 -11.46
C LYS A 78 12.71 3.78 -12.25
N PHE A 79 11.84 3.06 -11.56
CA PHE A 79 10.78 2.29 -12.18
C PHE A 79 9.73 3.23 -12.78
N PHE A 80 9.17 4.13 -11.98
CA PHE A 80 8.11 5.02 -12.45
C PHE A 80 8.56 5.96 -13.58
N ALA A 81 9.77 6.51 -13.53
CA ALA A 81 10.29 7.35 -14.60
C ALA A 81 10.29 6.60 -15.95
N ARG A 82 10.74 5.34 -15.94
CA ARG A 82 10.73 4.48 -17.13
C ARG A 82 9.31 4.20 -17.61
N GLU A 83 8.42 3.80 -16.71
CA GLU A 83 7.04 3.42 -17.08
C GLU A 83 6.24 4.63 -17.58
N CYS A 84 6.30 5.77 -16.90
CA CYS A 84 5.57 6.98 -17.28
C CYS A 84 6.05 7.55 -18.61
N ALA A 85 7.35 7.49 -18.91
CA ALA A 85 7.87 7.88 -20.23
C ALA A 85 7.22 7.06 -21.36
N THR A 86 6.95 5.76 -21.16
CA THR A 86 6.23 4.94 -22.16
C THR A 86 4.75 5.32 -22.30
N LEU A 87 4.17 5.99 -21.30
CA LEU A 87 2.80 6.50 -21.30
C LEU A 87 2.71 7.93 -21.86
N GLY A 88 3.84 8.54 -22.21
CA GLY A 88 3.90 9.85 -22.86
C GLY A 88 4.05 11.04 -21.91
N PHE A 89 4.46 10.83 -20.65
CA PHE A 89 4.77 11.92 -19.73
C PHE A 89 6.02 11.64 -18.89
N GLU A 90 6.79 12.69 -18.63
CA GLU A 90 8.04 12.62 -17.87
C GLU A 90 7.81 12.94 -16.39
N LEU A 91 8.57 12.29 -15.51
CA LEU A 91 8.52 12.57 -14.08
C LEU A 91 9.66 13.53 -13.68
N PRO A 92 9.37 14.52 -12.80
CA PRO A 92 10.38 15.30 -12.10
C PRO A 92 11.34 14.46 -11.24
N ALA A 93 12.33 15.11 -10.63
CA ALA A 93 13.28 14.43 -9.75
C ALA A 93 12.57 13.84 -8.49
N PRO A 94 13.19 12.86 -7.80
CA PRO A 94 12.67 12.37 -6.52
C PRO A 94 12.39 13.52 -5.54
N GLY A 95 11.24 13.48 -4.85
CA GLY A 95 10.80 14.54 -3.94
C GLY A 95 10.14 15.73 -4.64
N GLU A 96 10.06 15.74 -5.97
CA GLU A 96 9.37 16.78 -6.76
C GLU A 96 8.04 16.30 -7.35
N TYR A 97 7.64 15.07 -7.05
CA TYR A 97 6.35 14.52 -7.41
C TYR A 97 5.89 13.50 -6.37
N ALA A 98 4.59 13.25 -6.35
CA ALA A 98 3.94 12.24 -5.55
C ALA A 98 3.13 11.28 -6.42
N VAL A 99 2.75 10.14 -5.83
CA VAL A 99 1.93 9.11 -6.45
C VAL A 99 0.73 8.82 -5.56
N GLY A 100 -0.47 9.03 -6.09
CA GLY A 100 -1.71 8.57 -5.45
C GLY A 100 -2.08 7.17 -5.95
N MET A 101 -2.12 6.19 -5.06
CA MET A 101 -2.69 4.86 -5.36
C MET A 101 -4.21 4.91 -5.13
N THR A 102 -4.99 4.73 -6.19
CA THR A 102 -6.44 4.94 -6.17
C THR A 102 -7.21 3.66 -6.48
N PHE A 103 -8.29 3.43 -5.74
CA PHE A 103 -9.29 2.40 -6.03
C PHE A 103 -10.54 3.08 -6.53
N LEU A 104 -10.86 2.85 -7.81
CA LEU A 104 -11.92 3.53 -8.53
C LEU A 104 -13.03 2.55 -8.95
N PRO A 105 -14.22 3.05 -9.30
CA PRO A 105 -15.27 2.23 -9.91
C PRO A 105 -14.76 1.45 -11.13
N VAL A 106 -15.28 0.25 -11.33
CA VAL A 106 -14.92 -0.60 -12.48
C VAL A 106 -15.54 -0.07 -13.76
N GLU A 107 -16.76 0.46 -13.68
CA GLU A 107 -17.47 1.05 -14.79
C GLU A 107 -16.81 2.37 -15.24
N LYS A 108 -16.55 2.46 -16.54
CA LYS A 108 -15.80 3.57 -17.14
C LYS A 108 -16.39 4.96 -16.83
N HIS A 109 -17.71 5.13 -16.91
CA HIS A 109 -18.33 6.45 -16.70
C HIS A 109 -18.20 6.95 -15.25
N PRO A 110 -18.61 6.19 -14.22
CA PRO A 110 -18.33 6.54 -12.83
C PRO A 110 -16.85 6.74 -12.55
N ARG A 111 -15.98 5.90 -13.14
CA ARG A 111 -14.53 6.02 -13.00
C ARG A 111 -14.00 7.38 -13.48
N LEU A 112 -14.34 7.77 -14.71
CA LEU A 112 -13.94 9.07 -15.28
C LEU A 112 -14.45 10.25 -14.45
N ASN A 113 -15.63 10.13 -13.83
CA ASN A 113 -16.13 11.15 -12.91
C ASN A 113 -15.25 11.25 -11.65
N CYS A 114 -14.86 10.12 -11.06
CA CYS A 114 -13.95 10.10 -9.91
C CYS A 114 -12.55 10.65 -10.27
N GLU A 115 -12.00 10.25 -11.41
CA GLU A 115 -10.74 10.79 -11.95
C GLU A 115 -10.83 12.32 -12.09
N GLY A 116 -11.91 12.82 -12.71
CA GLY A 116 -12.13 14.26 -12.88
C GLY A 116 -12.28 15.03 -11.57
N VAL A 117 -12.89 14.44 -10.54
CA VAL A 117 -12.95 15.05 -9.20
C VAL A 117 -11.56 15.16 -8.58
N LEU A 118 -10.75 14.10 -8.65
CA LEU A 118 -9.38 14.11 -8.14
C LEU A 118 -8.53 15.17 -8.86
N GLU A 119 -8.56 15.18 -10.19
CA GLU A 119 -7.81 16.19 -10.96
C GLU A 119 -8.24 17.62 -10.65
N ARG A 120 -9.55 17.84 -10.47
CA ARG A 120 -10.07 19.16 -10.13
C ARG A 120 -9.54 19.63 -8.77
N ILE A 121 -9.63 18.78 -7.74
CA ILE A 121 -9.15 19.11 -6.38
C ILE A 121 -7.64 19.39 -6.40
N ILE A 122 -6.86 18.54 -7.08
CA ILE A 122 -5.41 18.72 -7.21
C ILE A 122 -5.07 20.08 -7.83
N ARG A 123 -5.79 20.47 -8.90
CA ARG A 123 -5.62 21.79 -9.53
C ARG A 123 -6.08 22.94 -8.64
N GLU A 124 -7.21 22.79 -7.93
CA GLU A 124 -7.74 23.79 -6.99
C GLU A 124 -6.75 24.06 -5.85
N GLU A 125 -6.01 23.04 -5.41
CA GLU A 125 -4.95 23.13 -4.41
C GLU A 125 -3.61 23.66 -4.96
N GLY A 126 -3.57 24.07 -6.24
CA GLY A 126 -2.39 24.65 -6.88
C GLY A 126 -1.30 23.63 -7.26
N LEU A 127 -1.65 22.34 -7.30
CA LEU A 127 -0.75 21.26 -7.72
C LEU A 127 -0.95 20.92 -9.21
N THR A 128 0.00 20.18 -9.78
CA THR A 128 -0.05 19.79 -11.21
C THR A 128 -0.31 18.30 -11.37
N VAL A 129 -1.34 17.92 -12.13
CA VAL A 129 -1.53 16.52 -12.55
C VAL A 129 -0.55 16.23 -13.70
N LEU A 130 0.36 15.29 -13.49
CA LEU A 130 1.35 14.88 -14.50
C LEU A 130 0.79 13.80 -15.44
N GLY A 131 0.00 12.87 -14.90
CA GLY A 131 -0.59 11.80 -15.68
C GLY A 131 -1.16 10.68 -14.82
N TRP A 132 -1.78 9.73 -15.50
CA TRP A 132 -2.35 8.51 -14.92
C TRP A 132 -1.63 7.27 -15.46
N ARG A 133 -1.55 6.24 -14.61
CA ARG A 133 -1.00 4.93 -14.95
C ARG A 133 -1.93 3.83 -14.47
N ASP A 134 -2.31 2.95 -15.38
CA ASP A 134 -2.98 1.70 -15.02
C ASP A 134 -2.03 0.81 -14.22
N THR A 135 -2.50 0.28 -13.09
CA THR A 135 -1.71 -0.68 -12.30
C THR A 135 -1.87 -2.07 -12.91
N PRO A 136 -0.79 -2.75 -13.33
CA PRO A 136 -0.90 -4.10 -13.86
C PRO A 136 -1.38 -5.04 -12.74
N VAL A 137 -2.51 -5.69 -12.97
CA VAL A 137 -3.13 -6.64 -12.03
C VAL A 137 -3.40 -7.96 -12.74
N ASN A 138 -3.14 -9.07 -12.06
CA ASN A 138 -3.61 -10.39 -12.49
C ASN A 138 -4.87 -10.74 -11.67
N GLY A 139 -6.05 -10.46 -12.24
CA GLY A 139 -7.32 -10.79 -11.58
C GLY A 139 -7.47 -12.29 -11.30
N ASP A 140 -6.79 -13.16 -12.07
CA ASP A 140 -6.84 -14.61 -11.89
C ASP A 140 -6.13 -15.11 -10.63
N ALA A 141 -5.30 -14.28 -10.01
CA ALA A 141 -4.55 -14.63 -8.81
C ALA A 141 -5.35 -14.50 -7.50
N ILE A 142 -6.61 -14.04 -7.54
CA ILE A 142 -7.45 -13.85 -6.35
C ILE A 142 -8.73 -14.70 -6.41
N GLY A 143 -9.21 -15.12 -5.23
CA GLY A 143 -10.45 -15.87 -5.09
C GLY A 143 -11.69 -15.14 -5.64
N ARG A 144 -12.76 -15.91 -5.89
CA ARG A 144 -13.98 -15.42 -6.54
C ARG A 144 -14.62 -14.27 -5.75
N VAL A 145 -14.59 -14.35 -4.42
CA VAL A 145 -15.21 -13.32 -3.56
C VAL A 145 -14.45 -12.00 -3.68
N ALA A 146 -13.12 -12.00 -3.50
CA ALA A 146 -12.29 -10.81 -3.67
C ALA A 146 -12.41 -10.20 -5.06
N ARG A 147 -12.44 -11.05 -6.09
CA ARG A 147 -12.57 -10.63 -7.49
C ARG A 147 -13.88 -9.91 -7.78
N ALA A 148 -14.99 -10.37 -7.21
CA ALA A 148 -16.29 -9.75 -7.41
C ALA A 148 -16.35 -8.32 -6.86
N SER A 149 -15.51 -7.99 -5.86
CA SER A 149 -15.37 -6.66 -5.28
C SER A 149 -14.11 -5.92 -5.71
N GLN A 150 -13.34 -6.43 -6.68
CA GLN A 150 -12.07 -5.83 -7.09
C GLN A 150 -12.32 -4.46 -7.74
N PRO A 151 -11.70 -3.37 -7.24
CA PRO A 151 -11.81 -2.05 -7.86
C PRO A 151 -10.94 -1.95 -9.11
N TYR A 152 -11.15 -0.90 -9.90
CA TYR A 152 -10.17 -0.49 -10.90
C TYR A 152 -9.03 0.26 -10.20
N ILE A 153 -7.80 -0.24 -10.33
CA ILE A 153 -6.64 0.28 -9.59
C ILE A 153 -5.76 1.12 -10.52
N GLN A 154 -5.63 2.39 -10.20
CA GLN A 154 -4.81 3.34 -10.97
C GLN A 154 -3.93 4.18 -10.07
N GLN A 155 -2.84 4.66 -10.65
CA GLN A 155 -1.93 5.61 -10.04
C GLN A 155 -2.06 6.96 -10.72
N ILE A 156 -2.27 8.01 -9.92
CA ILE A 156 -2.18 9.40 -10.39
C ILE A 156 -0.83 9.99 -9.95
N PHE A 157 -0.17 10.70 -10.86
CA PHE A 157 1.11 11.37 -10.60
C PHE A 157 0.87 12.86 -10.45
N VAL A 158 1.38 13.45 -9.37
CA VAL A 158 1.16 14.86 -9.02
C VAL A 158 2.52 15.53 -8.85
N GLY A 159 2.76 16.63 -9.56
CA GLY A 159 3.98 17.40 -9.49
C GLY A 159 3.91 18.45 -8.37
N ARG A 160 5.04 18.62 -7.68
CA ARG A 160 5.27 19.65 -6.68
C ARG A 160 5.58 21.00 -7.36
N PRO A 161 4.92 22.11 -6.99
CA PRO A 161 5.31 23.45 -7.42
C PRO A 161 6.73 23.81 -6.94
N ALA A 162 7.50 24.55 -7.75
CA ALA A 162 8.90 24.87 -7.43
C ALA A 162 9.05 25.67 -6.13
N GLU A 163 8.12 26.58 -5.86
CA GLU A 163 8.03 27.41 -4.66
C GLU A 163 7.58 26.69 -3.38
N MET A 164 7.20 25.41 -3.45
CA MET A 164 6.75 24.62 -2.31
C MET A 164 7.84 23.64 -1.89
N ASP A 165 8.24 23.61 -0.61
CA ASP A 165 9.16 22.59 -0.12
C ASP A 165 8.49 21.20 -0.02
N GLU A 166 9.30 20.16 0.19
CA GLU A 166 8.83 18.78 0.24
C GLU A 166 7.84 18.54 1.40
N GLU A 167 8.10 19.10 2.58
CA GLU A 167 7.23 18.92 3.76
C GLU A 167 5.86 19.59 3.58
N ALA A 168 5.85 20.80 3.01
CA ALA A 168 4.63 21.51 2.66
C ALA A 168 3.84 20.78 1.57
N PHE A 169 4.54 20.15 0.62
CA PHE A 169 3.92 19.33 -0.41
C PHE A 169 3.26 18.07 0.15
N GLU A 170 3.95 17.31 1.00
CA GLU A 170 3.36 16.15 1.69
C GLU A 170 2.13 16.54 2.52
N ARG A 171 2.22 17.65 3.27
CA ARG A 171 1.06 18.18 4.01
C ARG A 171 -0.09 18.57 3.09
N LYS A 172 0.21 19.14 1.92
CA LYS A 172 -0.79 19.55 0.95
C LYS A 172 -1.48 18.35 0.30
N LEU A 173 -0.77 17.26 0.06
CA LEU A 173 -1.35 16.01 -0.45
C LEU A 173 -2.27 15.31 0.56
N TYR A 174 -2.07 15.57 1.85
CA TYR A 174 -2.87 14.97 2.93
C TYR A 174 -4.23 15.65 3.16
N VAL A 175 -4.34 16.97 2.92
CA VAL A 175 -5.53 17.79 3.21
C VAL A 175 -6.40 17.95 1.98
#